data_AF-A0A4Q6F8E2-F1
#
_entry.id   AF-A0A4Q6F8E2-F1
#
_cell.length_a   1.000
_cell.length_b   1.000
_cell.length_c   1.000
_cell.angle_alpha   90.00
_cell.angle_beta   90.00
_cell.angle_gamma   90.00
#
_symmetry.space_group_name_H-M   'P 1'
#
loop_
_entity.id
_entity.type
_entity.pdbx_description
1 polymer ?
#
loop_
_entity_poly.entity_id
_entity_poly.type
_entity_poly.pdbx_seq_one_letter_code
_entity_poly.pdbx_strand_id
1 'polypeptide(L)'
;MLVLTRKVGEGIAIGDDIKIVVMQIKGKQVRLGIKASASTVVHREEVYQRIQDENRNASYSQVASVDQAADMMEENDLPETPAGSPLRRVTRGSKKPDS
;
A
#
# COMPACT_ATOMS: atom_id res chain seq x y z
N MET A 1 16.25 -26.98 -1.16
CA MET A 1 15.73 -26.79 0.21
C MET A 1 16.84 -27.07 1.20
N LEU A 2 17.16 -26.14 2.10
CA LEU A 2 18.15 -26.32 3.17
C LEU A 2 17.41 -26.57 4.49
N VAL A 3 17.82 -27.60 5.25
CA VAL A 3 17.16 -27.99 6.50
C VAL A 3 18.12 -27.80 7.66
N LEU A 4 17.72 -27.02 8.66
CA LEU A 4 18.52 -26.72 9.85
C LEU A 4 17.70 -26.98 11.10
N THR A 5 18.27 -27.71 12.06
CA THR A 5 17.64 -27.93 13.37
C THR A 5 18.17 -26.91 14.36
N ARG A 6 17.28 -26.12 14.97
CA ARG A 6 17.59 -25.10 15.98
C ARG A 6 16.83 -25.36 17.27
N LYS A 7 17.44 -25.04 18.40
CA LYS A 7 16.80 -25.02 19.72
C LYS A 7 16.15 -23.67 20.00
N VAL A 8 15.31 -23.60 21.04
CA VAL A 8 14.74 -22.34 21.53
C VAL A 8 15.88 -21.39 21.93
N GLY A 9 15.81 -20.15 21.46
CA GLY A 9 16.83 -19.11 21.66
C GLY A 9 17.89 -19.07 20.55
N GLU A 10 18.01 -20.10 19.72
CA GLU A 10 18.92 -20.09 18.58
C GLU A 10 18.28 -19.43 17.35
N GLY A 11 19.13 -18.94 16.45
CA GLY A 11 18.69 -18.30 15.22
C GLY A 11 19.41 -18.75 13.97
N ILE A 12 18.84 -18.39 12.83
CA ILE A 12 19.32 -18.62 11.47
C ILE A 12 19.47 -17.23 10.84
N ALA A 13 20.63 -16.94 10.27
CA ALA A 13 20.85 -15.73 9.48
C ALA A 13 20.76 -16.06 7.99
N ILE A 14 20.13 -15.19 7.22
CA ILE A 14 20.04 -15.29 5.76
C ILE A 14 20.62 -13.97 5.21
N GLY A 15 21.80 -14.06 4.59
CA GLY A 15 22.58 -12.87 4.24
C GLY A 15 22.90 -12.01 5.46
N ASP A 16 22.92 -10.69 5.25
CA ASP A 16 23.24 -9.72 6.31
C ASP A 16 21.99 -9.03 6.89
N ASP A 17 20.86 -9.09 6.18
CA ASP A 17 19.66 -8.31 6.51
C ASP A 17 18.59 -9.09 7.28
N ILE A 18 18.61 -10.43 7.22
CA ILE A 18 17.54 -11.27 7.75
C ILE A 18 18.07 -12.19 8.84
N LYS A 19 17.40 -12.17 10.00
CA LYS A 19 17.64 -13.05 11.13
C LYS A 19 16.34 -13.65 11.64
N ILE A 20 16.28 -14.98 11.65
CA ILE A 20 15.15 -15.75 12.17
C ILE A 20 15.59 -16.33 13.52
N VAL A 21 14.76 -16.23 14.56
CA VAL A 21 15.06 -16.73 15.90
C VAL A 21 13.89 -17.59 16.38
N VAL A 22 14.19 -18.77 16.92
CA VAL A 22 13.17 -19.62 17.55
C VAL A 22 12.89 -19.08 18.95
N MET A 23 11.75 -18.41 19.15
CA MET A 23 11.42 -17.79 20.43
C MET A 23 10.87 -18.79 21.45
N GLN A 24 9.96 -19.67 21.01
CA GLN A 24 9.34 -20.66 21.89
C GLN A 24 8.77 -21.81 21.07
N ILE A 25 8.77 -23.01 21.64
CA ILE A 25 8.06 -24.17 21.12
C ILE A 25 6.95 -24.52 22.12
N LYS A 26 5.70 -24.59 21.66
CA LYS A 26 4.54 -24.99 22.46
C LYS A 26 3.82 -26.13 21.74
N GLY A 27 4.09 -27.37 22.16
CA GLY A 27 3.54 -28.56 21.52
C GLY A 27 3.92 -28.62 20.04
N LYS A 28 2.94 -28.46 19.15
CA LYS A 28 3.14 -28.45 17.69
C LYS A 28 3.35 -27.06 17.09
N GLN A 29 3.19 -26.00 17.88
CA GLN A 29 3.35 -24.62 17.41
C GLN A 29 4.73 -24.08 17.78
N VAL A 30 5.34 -23.34 16.86
CA VAL A 30 6.63 -22.68 17.06
C VAL A 30 6.44 -21.18 16.87
N ARG A 31 6.89 -20.38 17.85
CA ARG A 31 7.00 -18.93 17.69
C ARG A 31 8.35 -18.62 17.06
N LEU A 32 8.31 -18.02 15.89
CA LEU A 32 9.47 -17.52 15.18
C LEU A 32 9.49 -16.00 15.26
N GLY A 33 10.61 -15.44 15.68
CA GLY A 33 10.91 -14.03 15.55
C GLY A 33 11.67 -13.82 14.25
N ILE A 34 11.16 -12.97 13.36
CA ILE A 34 11.83 -12.62 12.11
C ILE A 34 12.23 -11.16 12.20
N LYS A 35 13.53 -10.88 12.12
CA LYS A 35 14.08 -9.55 11.97
C LYS A 35 14.56 -9.44 10.54
N ALA A 36 14.01 -8.50 9.78
CA ALA A 36 14.43 -8.20 8.42
C ALA A 36 14.59 -6.69 8.27
N SER A 37 15.36 -6.26 7.28
CA SER A 37 15.46 -4.84 6.89
C SER A 37 14.12 -4.33 6.34
N ALA A 38 13.93 -3.01 6.34
CA ALA A 38 12.68 -2.39 5.89
C ALA A 38 12.36 -2.62 4.40
N SER A 39 13.37 -2.93 3.59
CA SER A 39 13.20 -3.28 2.18
C SER A 39 12.61 -4.68 1.98
N THR A 40 12.75 -5.57 2.97
CA THR A 40 12.27 -6.95 2.88
C THR A 40 10.92 -7.07 3.58
N VAL A 41 9.86 -7.24 2.79
CA VAL A 41 8.52 -7.44 3.32
C VAL A 41 8.36 -8.89 3.77
N VAL A 42 7.89 -9.08 5.01
CA VAL A 42 7.66 -10.41 5.60
C VAL A 42 6.15 -10.67 5.65
N HIS A 43 5.71 -11.70 4.93
CA HIS A 43 4.33 -12.16 4.95
C HIS A 43 4.24 -13.60 5.47
N ARG A 44 3.05 -13.97 5.94
CA ARG A 44 2.71 -15.38 6.12
C ARG A 44 2.46 -16.01 4.76
N GLU A 45 2.86 -17.25 4.58
CA GLU A 45 2.85 -17.91 3.27
C GLU A 45 1.45 -17.97 2.66
N GLU A 46 0.43 -18.28 3.47
CA GLU A 46 -0.97 -18.33 3.02
C GLU A 46 -1.51 -16.98 2.56
N VAL A 47 -1.01 -15.88 3.14
CA VAL A 47 -1.39 -14.52 2.75
C VAL A 47 -0.70 -14.14 1.45
N TYR A 48 0.59 -14.47 1.33
CA TYR A 48 1.36 -14.19 0.13
C TYR A 48 0.82 -14.91 -1.11
N GLN A 49 0.44 -16.19 -0.98
CA GLN A 49 -0.17 -16.96 -2.07
C GLN A 49 -1.48 -16.33 -2.55
N ARG A 50 -2.38 -15.97 -1.63
CA ARG A 50 -3.65 -15.29 -1.99
C ARG A 50 -3.43 -13.97 -2.74
N ILE A 51 -2.47 -13.16 -2.30
CA ILE A 51 -2.15 -11.89 -2.98
C ILE A 51 -1.66 -12.15 -4.41
N GLN A 52 -0.81 -13.17 -4.61
CA GLN A 52 -0.35 -13.53 -5.96
C GLN A 52 -1.48 -14.02 -6.85
N ASP A 53 -2.37 -14.87 -6.32
CA ASP A 53 -3.50 -15.42 -7.07
C ASP A 53 -4.49 -14.32 -7.46
N GLU A 54 -4.78 -13.38 -6.56
CA GLU A 54 -5.66 -12.25 -6.84
C GLU A 54 -5.04 -11.30 -7.88
N ASN A 55 -3.75 -10.97 -7.74
CA ASN A 55 -3.04 -10.16 -8.74
C ASN A 55 -3.04 -10.82 -10.12
N ARG A 56 -2.91 -12.14 -10.16
CA ARG A 56 -2.99 -12.91 -11.39
C ARG A 56 -4.39 -12.86 -12.00
N ASN A 57 -5.44 -13.05 -11.20
CA ASN A 57 -6.83 -12.93 -11.67
C ASN A 57 -7.16 -11.53 -12.18
N ALA A 58 -6.70 -10.49 -11.47
CA ALA A 58 -6.84 -9.10 -11.91
C ALA A 58 -6.12 -8.86 -13.24
N SER A 59 -4.91 -9.41 -13.42
CA SER A 59 -4.17 -9.30 -14.68
C SER A 59 -4.83 -9.98 -15.88
N TYR A 60 -5.61 -11.04 -15.65
CA TYR A 60 -6.39 -11.71 -16.71
C TYR A 60 -7.72 -11.02 -17.05
N SER A 61 -8.16 -10.03 -16.26
CA SER A 61 -9.46 -9.37 -16.43
C SER A 61 -9.47 -8.26 -17.50
N GLN A 62 -8.44 -8.19 -18.36
CA GLN A 62 -8.11 -6.97 -19.12
C GLN A 62 -8.38 -7.02 -20.64
N VAL A 63 -9.30 -7.88 -21.11
CA VAL A 63 -9.69 -7.89 -22.54
C VAL A 63 -11.19 -7.65 -22.77
N ALA A 64 -12.06 -7.98 -21.80
CA ALA A 64 -13.51 -7.83 -21.99
C ALA A 64 -14.11 -6.53 -21.41
N SER A 65 -13.35 -5.77 -20.61
CA SER A 65 -13.86 -4.68 -19.76
C SER A 65 -13.29 -3.30 -20.06
N VAL A 66 -12.27 -3.20 -20.92
CA VAL A 66 -11.63 -1.91 -21.25
C VAL A 66 -12.58 -1.04 -22.08
N ASP A 67 -13.29 -1.64 -23.04
CA ASP A 67 -14.26 -0.94 -23.88
C ASP A 67 -15.48 -0.47 -23.06
N GLN A 68 -16.00 -1.30 -22.15
CA GLN A 68 -17.12 -0.94 -21.28
C GLN A 68 -16.75 0.10 -20.21
N ALA A 69 -15.50 0.14 -19.76
CA ALA A 69 -15.02 1.14 -18.82
C ALA A 69 -14.85 2.52 -19.47
N ALA A 70 -14.51 2.57 -20.77
CA ALA A 70 -14.45 3.83 -21.53
C ALA A 70 -15.86 4.44 -21.70
N ASP A 71 -16.84 3.61 -22.05
CA ASP A 71 -18.24 4.04 -22.19
C ASP A 71 -18.83 4.56 -20.86
N MET A 72 -18.40 4.04 -19.71
CA MET A 72 -18.83 4.49 -18.38
C MET A 72 -18.16 5.79 -17.89
N MET A 73 -17.10 6.26 -18.56
CA MET A 73 -16.39 7.49 -18.20
C MET A 73 -16.84 8.71 -19.03
N GLU A 74 -17.56 8.50 -20.13
CA GLU A 74 -17.98 9.56 -21.06
C GLU A 74 -19.25 10.31 -20.62
N GLU A 75 -20.00 9.81 -19.62
CA GLU A 75 -21.27 10.39 -19.15
C GLU A 75 -21.12 11.28 -17.89
N ASN A 76 -20.04 12.06 -17.80
CA ASN A 76 -19.90 13.13 -16.80
C ASN A 76 -19.42 14.43 -17.47
N ASP A 77 -20.18 14.88 -18.47
CA ASP A 77 -20.11 16.27 -18.92
C ASP A 77 -20.66 17.18 -17.81
N LEU A 78 -19.73 17.84 -17.11
CA LEU A 78 -19.80 19.14 -16.43
C LEU A 78 -21.15 19.53 -15.77
N PRO A 79 -21.24 19.58 -14.42
CA PRO A 79 -22.29 20.40 -13.80
C PRO A 79 -22.00 21.88 -14.10
N GLU A 80 -22.90 22.51 -14.85
CA GLU A 80 -22.91 23.96 -15.09
C GLU A 80 -22.82 24.69 -13.74
N THR A 81 -21.77 25.51 -13.57
CA THR A 81 -21.66 26.36 -12.38
C THR A 81 -22.69 27.50 -12.49
N PRO A 82 -23.60 27.69 -11.52
CA PRO A 82 -24.56 28.76 -11.58
C PRO A 82 -23.84 30.11 -11.43
N ALA A 83 -23.98 30.95 -12.45
CA ALA A 83 -23.49 32.31 -12.47
C ALA A 83 -24.13 33.15 -11.35
N GLY A 84 -23.31 33.91 -10.62
CA GLY A 84 -23.76 35.12 -9.91
C GLY A 84 -23.60 35.12 -8.40
N SER A 85 -22.42 35.48 -7.92
CA SER A 85 -22.26 36.12 -6.60
C SER A 85 -21.18 37.18 -6.72
N PRO A 86 -21.50 38.49 -6.66
CA PRO A 86 -20.49 39.53 -6.77
C PRO A 86 -19.70 39.59 -5.46
N LEU A 87 -18.47 39.08 -5.49
CA LEU A 87 -17.49 39.31 -4.42
C LEU A 87 -17.22 40.81 -4.31
N ARG A 88 -17.59 41.36 -3.16
CA ARG A 88 -17.36 42.76 -2.76
C ARG A 88 -15.85 43.02 -2.69
N ARG A 89 -15.34 43.79 -3.66
CA ARG A 89 -13.95 44.27 -3.72
C ARG A 89 -13.68 45.19 -2.53
N VAL A 90 -13.00 44.69 -1.50
CA VAL A 90 -12.44 45.53 -0.43
C VAL A 90 -11.24 46.28 -1.01
N THR A 91 -11.43 47.57 -1.31
CA THR A 91 -10.32 48.48 -1.61
C THR A 91 -9.59 48.79 -0.31
N ARG A 92 -8.34 48.34 -0.17
CA ARG A 92 -7.44 48.88 0.86
C ARG A 92 -7.03 50.28 0.40
N GLY A 93 -7.51 51.30 1.11
CA GLY A 93 -7.14 52.68 0.88
C GLY A 93 -5.65 52.90 1.13
N SER A 94 -4.91 53.24 0.08
CA SER A 94 -3.61 53.86 0.15
C SER A 94 -3.80 55.37 0.38
N LYS A 95 -3.81 55.79 1.66
CA LYS A 95 -3.65 57.22 1.99
C LYS A 95 -2.15 57.52 2.00
N LYS A 96 -1.72 58.29 1.00
CA LYS A 96 -0.38 58.86 0.83
C LYS A 96 -0.21 60.10 1.76
N PRO A 97 1.01 60.68 1.83
CA PRO A 97 1.69 61.16 3.04
C PRO A 97 1.35 62.61 3.37
N ASP A 98 1.77 63.09 4.55
CA ASP A 98 2.52 64.34 4.68
C ASP A 98 3.02 64.57 6.12
N SER A 99 4.21 65.19 6.18
CA SER A 99 4.94 65.82 7.31
C SER A 99 5.37 64.98 8.50
#